data_AF-A0A9K3GMN8-F1
#
_entry.id   AF-A0A9K3GMN8-F1
#
_cell.length_a   1.000
_cell.length_b   1.000
_cell.length_c   1.000
_cell.angle_alpha   90.00
_cell.angle_beta   90.00
_cell.angle_gamma   90.00
#
_symmetry.space_group_name_H-M   'P 1'
#
loop_
_entity.id
_entity.type
_entity.pdbx_description
1 polymer ?
#
loop_
_entity_poly.entity_id
_entity_poly.type
_entity_poly.pdbx_seq_one_letter_code
_entity_poly.pdbx_strand_id
1 'polypeptide(L)' 'MASIIGLSIRTKLARSLPLRFSVTVTCMTGTHNDAETLTKQINDKERATAALTNKRLLSVINQCIGEWEG' A
#
# COMPACT_ATOMS: atom_id res chain seq x y z
N MET A 1 5.24 5.09 9.49
CA MET A 1 5.93 4.96 8.19
C MET A 1 5.68 3.62 7.51
N ALA A 2 5.68 2.50 8.25
CA ALA A 2 5.43 1.17 7.67
C ALA A 2 4.11 1.06 6.87
N SER A 3 3.06 1.80 7.24
CA SER A 3 1.79 1.84 6.50
C SER A 3 1.93 2.41 5.08
N ILE A 4 2.78 3.42 4.91
CA ILE A 4 3.03 4.05 3.59
C ILE A 4 3.76 3.05 2.68
N ILE A 5 4.74 2.33 3.22
CA ILE A 5 5.49 1.30 2.49
C ILE A 5 4.54 0.19 2.03
N GLY A 6 3.71 -0.33 2.94
CA GLY A 6 2.74 -1.37 2.61
C GLY A 6 1.69 -0.96 1.58
N LEU A 7 1.16 0.26 1.70
CA LEU A 7 0.24 0.85 0.71
C LEU A 7 0.95 1.00 -0.64
N SER A 8 2.17 1.52 -0.67
CA SER A 8 2.94 1.71 -1.91
C SER A 8 3.18 0.40 -2.66
N ILE A 9 3.55 -0.67 -1.93
CA ILE A 9 3.72 -2.00 -2.51
C ILE A 9 2.39 -2.51 -3.08
N ARG A 10 1.30 -2.42 -2.32
CA ARG A 10 -0.02 -2.87 -2.76
C ARG A 10 -0.49 -2.10 -4.00
N THR A 11 -0.30 -0.79 -4.03
CA THR A 11 -0.65 0.07 -5.17
C THR A 11 0.17 -0.27 -6.41
N LYS A 12 1.49 -0.46 -6.27
CA LYS A 12 2.36 -0.86 -7.39
C LYS A 12 1.93 -2.21 -7.95
N LEU A 13 1.69 -3.19 -7.09
CA LEU A 13 1.23 -4.51 -7.51
C LEU A 13 -0.15 -4.44 -8.19
N ALA A 14 -1.08 -3.65 -7.65
CA ALA A 14 -2.41 -3.48 -8.26
C ALA A 14 -2.35 -2.79 -9.66
N ARG A 15 -1.36 -1.92 -9.89
CA ARG A 15 -1.12 -1.28 -11.20
C ARG A 15 -0.40 -2.19 -12.19
N SER A 16 0.57 -2.99 -11.70
CA SER A 16 1.41 -3.84 -12.56
C SER A 16 0.79 -5.21 -12.86
N LEU A 17 -0.09 -5.74 -12.00
CA LEU A 17 -0.73 -7.04 -12.19
C LEU A 17 -2.15 -6.90 -12.78
N PRO A 18 -2.56 -7.82 -13.68
CA PRO A 18 -3.94 -7.90 -14.14
C PRO A 18 -4.92 -8.13 -12.98
N LEU A 19 -6.13 -7.56 -13.08
CA LEU A 19 -7.17 -7.56 -12.04
C LEU A 19 -7.63 -8.96 -11.55
N ARG A 20 -7.25 -10.02 -12.26
CA ARG A 20 -7.51 -11.42 -11.89
C ARG A 20 -6.69 -11.90 -10.67
N PHE A 21 -5.62 -11.19 -10.32
CA PHE A 21 -4.76 -11.56 -9.20
C PHE A 21 -5.17 -10.84 -7.92
N SER A 22 -5.46 -11.62 -6.87
CA SER A 22 -5.65 -11.07 -5.52
C SER A 22 -4.31 -10.87 -4.83
N VAL A 23 -3.96 -9.62 -4.55
CA VAL A 23 -2.72 -9.25 -3.88
C VAL A 23 -2.98 -9.05 -2.39
N THR A 24 -2.23 -9.78 -1.57
CA THR A 24 -2.23 -9.63 -0.10
C THR A 24 -0.83 -9.24 0.34
N VAL A 25 -0.71 -8.15 1.09
CA VAL A 25 0.58 -7.66 1.63
C VAL A 25 0.57 -7.86 3.13
N THR A 26 1.53 -8.62 3.66
CA THR A 26 1.65 -8.90 5.10
C THR A 26 2.99 -8.41 5.62
N CYS A 27 2.98 -7.92 6.86
CA CYS A 27 4.21 -7.62 7.59
C CYS A 27 4.67 -8.90 8.31
N MET A 28 5.98 -9.18 8.26
CA MET A 28 6.55 -10.37 8.90
C MET A 28 6.36 -10.31 10.42
N THR A 29 5.84 -11.38 11.00
CA THR A 29 5.59 -11.51 12.44
C THR A 29 6.89 -11.34 13.23
N GLY A 30 6.88 -10.45 14.23
CA GLY A 30 8.05 -10.18 15.08
C GLY A 30 9.02 -9.11 14.57
N THR A 31 8.81 -8.55 13.36
CA THR A 31 9.68 -7.47 12.84
C THR A 31 9.19 -6.06 13.18
N HIS A 32 7.92 -5.92 13.55
CA HIS A 32 7.31 -4.64 13.89
C HIS A 32 6.28 -4.85 15.00
N ASN A 33 6.27 -3.99 16.02
CA ASN A 33 5.39 -4.12 17.19
C ASN A 33 3.90 -4.21 16.81
N ASP A 34 3.52 -3.54 15.72
CA ASP A 34 2.14 -3.52 15.20
C ASP A 34 1.98 -4.26 13.86
N ALA A 35 2.79 -5.29 13.59
CA ALA A 35 2.77 -6.00 12.30
C ALA A 35 1.37 -6.49 11.90
N GLU A 36 0.59 -7.01 12.85
CA GLU A 36 -0.76 -7.52 12.59
C GLU A 36 -1.76 -6.39 12.28
N THR A 37 -1.75 -5.33 13.11
CA THR A 37 -2.58 -4.14 12.90
C THR A 37 -2.25 -3.50 11.55
N LEU A 38 -0.96 -3.35 11.25
CA LEU A 38 -0.48 -2.81 9.99
C LEU A 38 -0.95 -3.65 8.79
N THR A 39 -0.82 -4.97 8.88
CA THR A 39 -1.27 -5.91 7.85
C THR A 39 -2.78 -5.77 7.59
N LYS A 40 -3.58 -5.67 8.66
CA LYS A 40 -5.03 -5.43 8.55
C LYS A 40 -5.32 -4.11 7.83
N GLN A 41 -4.61 -3.03 8.21
CA GLN A 41 -4.81 -1.71 7.60
C GLN A 41 -4.43 -1.64 6.12
N ILE A 42 -3.36 -2.32 5.70
CA ILE A 42 -2.92 -2.35 4.30
C ILE A 42 -3.88 -3.17 3.43
N ASN A 43 -4.44 -4.25 3.97
CA ASN A 43 -5.30 -5.15 3.21
C ASN A 43 -6.75 -4.68 3.11
N ASP A 44 -7.18 -3.74 3.96
CA ASP A 44 -8.47 -3.07 3.88
C ASP A 44 -8.62 -2.32 2.54
N LYS A 45 -9.56 -2.80 1.71
CA LYS A 45 -9.78 -2.26 0.37
C LYS A 45 -10.36 -0.85 0.39
N GLU A 46 -11.26 -0.54 1.32
CA GLU A 46 -11.86 0.78 1.42
C GLU A 46 -10.83 1.81 1.86
N ARG A 47 -10.01 1.44 2.86
CA ARG A 47 -8.94 2.29 3.35
C ARG A 47 -7.83 2.50 2.34
N ALA A 48 -7.42 1.44 1.62
CA ALA A 48 -6.44 1.55 0.55
C ALA A 48 -6.92 2.47 -0.57
N THR A 49 -8.21 2.37 -0.95
CA THR A 49 -8.81 3.24 -1.97
C THR A 49 -8.89 4.69 -1.49
N ALA A 50 -9.26 4.92 -0.22
CA ALA A 50 -9.30 6.26 0.37
C ALA A 50 -7.91 6.92 0.45
N ALA A 51 -6.85 6.14 0.65
CA ALA A 51 -5.49 6.64 0.60
C ALA A 51 -5.09 7.09 -0.82
N LEU A 52 -5.61 6.43 -1.85
CA LEU A 52 -5.37 6.76 -3.26
C LEU A 52 -6.18 7.96 -3.74
N THR A 53 -7.35 8.24 -3.18
CA THR A 53 -8.14 9.44 -3.51
C THR A 53 -7.61 10.69 -2.81
N ASN A 54 -6.84 10.55 -1.73
CA ASN A 54 -6.20 11.66 -1.04
C ASN A 54 -4.92 12.09 -1.78
N LYS A 55 -4.97 13.25 -2.45
CA LYS A 55 -3.86 13.81 -3.24
C LYS A 55 -2.51 13.86 -2.50
N ARG A 56 -2.52 14.14 -1.18
CA ARG A 56 -1.29 14.20 -0.38
C ARG A 56 -0.68 12.82 -0.19
N LEU A 57 -1.50 11.83 0.16
CA LEU A 57 -1.03 10.46 0.35
C LEU A 57 -0.63 9.82 -0.99
N LEU A 58 -1.42 10.06 -2.04
CA LEU A 58 -1.10 9.61 -3.40
C LEU A 58 0.24 10.16 -3.87
N SER A 59 0.53 11.45 -3.66
CA SER A 59 1.81 12.06 -4.02
C SER A 59 2.99 11.38 -3.32
N VAL A 60 2.87 11.10 -2.01
CA VAL A 60 3.91 10.39 -1.26
C VAL A 60 4.06 8.95 -1.74
N ILE A 61 2.96 8.25 -2.02
CA ILE A 61 2.97 6.88 -2.55
C ILE A 61 3.64 6.85 -3.93
N ASN A 62 3.27 7.75 -4.85
CA ASN A 62 3.87 7.89 -6.17
C ASN A 62 5.38 8.15 -6.08
N GLN A 63 5.80 9.03 -5.15
CA GLN A 63 7.22 9.27 -4.86
C GLN A 63 7.93 7.99 -4.36
N CYS A 64 7.26 7.18 -3.52
CA CYS A 64 7.82 5.93 -3.01
C CYS A 64 7.95 4.82 -4.07
N ILE A 65 7.03 4.75 -5.05
CA ILE A 65 7.07 3.72 -6.10
C ILE A 65 7.97 4.09 -7.29
N GLY A 66 8.51 5.31 -7.30
CA GLY A 66 9.37 5.85 -8.34
C GLY A 66 8.62 6.27 -9.61
N GLU A 67 7.30 6.35 -9.56
CA GLU A 67 6.49 6.89 -10.66
C GLU A 67 6.49 8.41 -10.52
N TRP A 68 7.42 9.06 -11.23
CA TRP A 68 7.35 10.48 -11.48
C TRP A 68 6.27 10.68 -12.55
N GLU A 69 5.07 11.09 -12.16
CA GLU A 69 4.11 11.68 -13.10
C GLU A 69 4.63 13.06 -13.48
N GLY A 70 5.49 13.08 -14.50
CA GLY A 70 5.93 14.27 -15.22
C GLY A 70 5.39 14.25 -16.62
#